data_AF-A0A820HLC5-F1
#
_entry.id   AF-A0A820HLC5-F1
#
_cell.length_a   1.000
_cell.length_b   1.000
_cell.length_c   1.000
_cell.angle_alpha   90.00
_cell.angle_beta   90.00
_cell.angle_gamma   90.00
#
_symmetry.space_group_name_H-M   'P 1'
#
loop_
_entity.id
_entity.type
_entity.pdbx_description
1 polymer ?
#
loop_
_entity_poly.entity_id
_entity_poly.type
_entity_poly.pdbx_seq_one_letter_code
_entity_poly.pdbx_strand_id
1 'polypeptide(L)'
;ISVPLNVSALVEYEKDLNNQANVRDYIITFITDLAITTSNSIILQATSLVQLTQSTNQLTRATLMLISDRCYQLTVALQSMSTRISYENAQMASTQLIQCASNILTAVNGPLQERTIVLDLDSSRANTLPTDYDTDLESDWSNSNLFADGNDFSSSTIDKNRNIYYQKQLANEITNQTNKIISLLTSSLNIQLNIGQNSTINTSQTFMSLATISINSLSNKQIQQIDNAQFNIPSNININITNNSAISIR
;
A
#
# COMPACT_ATOMS: atom_id res chain seq x y z
N ILE A 1 31.92 5.32 21.53
CA ILE A 1 32.62 4.24 20.78
C ILE A 1 31.97 4.17 19.40
N SER A 2 32.59 4.76 18.38
CA SER A 2 32.14 4.60 17.00
C SER A 2 32.61 3.23 16.51
N VAL A 3 31.69 2.28 16.36
CA VAL A 3 32.00 1.01 15.70
C VAL A 3 32.37 1.35 14.26
N PRO A 4 33.57 0.99 13.77
CA PRO A 4 33.93 1.22 12.37
C PRO A 4 32.92 0.50 11.49
N LEU A 5 32.36 1.21 10.50
CA LEU A 5 31.45 0.62 9.54
C LEU A 5 32.21 -0.46 8.76
N ASN A 6 31.77 -1.72 8.84
CA ASN A 6 32.38 -2.80 8.08
C ASN A 6 31.89 -2.72 6.63
N VAL A 7 32.64 -1.99 5.79
CA VAL A 7 32.32 -1.76 4.38
C VAL A 7 32.14 -3.08 3.62
N SER A 8 32.90 -4.13 3.95
CA SER A 8 32.76 -5.44 3.30
C SER A 8 31.41 -6.09 3.62
N ALA A 9 30.96 -5.99 4.88
CA ALA A 9 29.67 -6.54 5.29
C ALA A 9 28.50 -5.77 4.67
N LEU A 10 28.64 -4.45 4.49
CA LEU A 10 27.64 -3.63 3.80
C LEU A 10 27.50 -4.03 2.34
N VAL A 11 28.61 -4.20 1.62
CA VAL A 11 28.59 -4.62 0.21
C VAL A 11 27.95 -6.00 0.04
N GLU A 12 28.26 -6.95 0.93
CA GLU A 12 27.64 -8.28 0.90
C GLU A 12 26.13 -8.23 1.20
N TYR A 13 25.71 -7.38 2.14
CA TYR A 13 24.31 -7.15 2.46
C TYR A 13 23.54 -6.54 1.28
N GLU A 14 24.07 -5.51 0.62
CA GLU A 14 23.47 -4.90 -0.57
C GLU A 14 23.32 -5.91 -1.72
N LYS A 15 24.33 -6.75 -1.92
CA LYS A 15 24.28 -7.82 -2.91
C LYS A 15 23.18 -8.84 -2.61
N ASP A 16 23.03 -9.24 -1.34
CA ASP A 16 21.97 -10.16 -0.93
C ASP A 16 20.57 -9.56 -1.11
N LEU A 17 20.37 -8.29 -0.74
CA LEU A 17 19.11 -7.58 -0.97
C LEU A 17 18.72 -7.56 -2.44
N ASN A 18 19.67 -7.23 -3.33
CA ASN A 18 19.43 -7.19 -4.76
C ASN A 18 19.11 -8.57 -5.35
N ASN A 19 19.81 -9.63 -4.91
CA ASN A 19 19.48 -11.00 -5.31
C ASN A 19 18.07 -11.40 -4.88
N GLN A 20 17.70 -11.06 -3.65
CA GLN A 20 16.37 -11.34 -3.10
C GLN A 20 15.27 -10.55 -3.81
N ALA A 21 15.55 -9.32 -4.24
CA ALA A 21 14.63 -8.51 -5.03
C ALA A 21 14.39 -9.11 -6.41
N ASN A 22 15.43 -9.58 -7.10
CA ASN A 22 15.32 -10.24 -8.40
C ASN A 22 14.44 -11.51 -8.33
N VAL A 23 14.61 -12.32 -7.29
CA VAL A 23 13.77 -13.52 -7.06
C VAL A 23 12.31 -13.13 -6.83
N ARG A 24 12.06 -12.06 -6.06
CA ARG A 24 10.70 -11.58 -5.81
C ARG A 24 10.02 -11.03 -7.06
N ASP A 25 10.74 -10.30 -7.91
CA ASP A 25 10.20 -9.76 -9.17
C ASP A 25 9.63 -10.91 -10.04
N TYR A 26 10.37 -12.02 -10.12
CA TYR A 26 9.92 -13.22 -10.84
C TYR A 26 8.68 -13.89 -10.21
N ILE A 27 8.69 -14.14 -8.90
CA ILE A 27 7.58 -14.82 -8.21
C ILE A 27 6.30 -13.98 -8.26
N ILE A 28 6.43 -12.67 -8.11
CA ILE A 28 5.27 -11.76 -8.08
C ILE A 28 4.57 -11.73 -9.44
N THR A 29 5.34 -11.70 -10.53
CA THR A 29 4.79 -11.79 -11.89
C THR A 29 3.90 -13.03 -12.06
N PHE A 30 4.34 -14.19 -11.54
CA PHE A 30 3.52 -15.40 -11.57
C PHE A 30 2.21 -15.27 -10.78
N ILE A 31 2.24 -14.67 -9.59
CA ILE A 31 1.04 -14.52 -8.74
C ILE A 31 0.05 -13.53 -9.36
N THR A 32 0.54 -12.47 -10.00
CA THR A 32 -0.31 -11.47 -10.64
C THR A 32 -1.06 -12.04 -11.85
N ASP A 33 -0.58 -13.12 -12.45
CA ASP A 33 -1.20 -13.80 -13.61
C ASP A 33 -2.26 -14.85 -13.23
N LEU A 34 -2.42 -15.18 -11.94
CA LEU A 34 -3.38 -16.20 -11.52
C LEU A 34 -4.83 -15.78 -11.82
N ALA A 35 -5.75 -16.73 -11.97
CA ALA A 35 -7.16 -16.38 -12.15
C ALA A 35 -7.82 -16.02 -10.80
N ILE A 36 -8.72 -15.03 -10.79
CA ILE A 36 -9.55 -14.69 -9.63
C ILE A 36 -10.94 -15.31 -9.85
N THR A 37 -11.22 -16.44 -9.21
CA THR A 37 -12.44 -17.24 -9.48
C THR A 37 -13.39 -17.33 -8.30
N THR A 38 -12.87 -17.29 -7.07
CA THR A 38 -13.63 -17.52 -5.82
C THR A 38 -13.09 -16.67 -4.68
N SER A 39 -13.84 -16.56 -3.57
CA SER A 39 -13.32 -15.95 -2.33
C SER A 39 -12.04 -16.62 -1.83
N ASN A 40 -11.93 -17.94 -1.96
CA ASN A 40 -10.75 -18.68 -1.54
C ASN A 40 -9.54 -18.34 -2.42
N SER A 41 -9.74 -18.14 -3.73
CA SER A 41 -8.68 -17.65 -4.61
C SER A 41 -8.21 -16.25 -4.23
N ILE A 42 -9.14 -15.38 -3.80
CA ILE A 42 -8.80 -14.03 -3.32
C ILE A 42 -7.97 -14.12 -2.04
N ILE A 43 -8.43 -14.89 -1.06
CA ILE A 43 -7.74 -15.06 0.23
C ILE A 43 -6.34 -15.63 0.02
N LEU A 44 -6.21 -16.68 -0.80
CA LEU A 44 -4.93 -17.33 -1.08
C LEU A 44 -3.95 -16.34 -1.70
N GLN A 45 -4.36 -15.65 -2.76
CA GLN A 45 -3.49 -14.70 -3.45
C GLN A 45 -3.15 -13.50 -2.58
N ALA A 46 -4.10 -12.93 -1.85
CA ALA A 46 -3.84 -11.83 -0.92
C ALA A 46 -2.84 -12.26 0.17
N THR A 47 -2.99 -13.47 0.72
CA THR A 47 -2.04 -14.03 1.70
C THR A 47 -0.65 -14.19 1.10
N SER A 48 -0.53 -14.71 -0.12
CA SER A 48 0.76 -14.82 -0.81
C SER A 48 1.41 -13.46 -1.05
N LEU A 49 0.63 -12.45 -1.45
CA LEU A 49 1.13 -11.09 -1.60
C LEU A 49 1.61 -10.50 -0.27
N VAL A 50 0.90 -10.75 0.84
CA VAL A 50 1.34 -10.34 2.18
C VAL A 50 2.71 -10.93 2.53
N GLN A 51 2.90 -12.24 2.30
CA GLN A 51 4.18 -12.90 2.59
C GLN A 51 5.33 -12.32 1.75
N LEU A 52 5.08 -12.06 0.47
CA LEU A 52 6.11 -11.52 -0.42
C LEU A 52 6.44 -10.07 -0.12
N THR A 53 5.45 -9.30 0.34
CA THR A 53 5.60 -7.88 0.64
C THR A 53 6.13 -7.59 2.04
N GLN A 54 6.22 -8.58 2.93
CA GLN A 54 6.71 -8.39 4.29
C GLN A 54 8.16 -7.89 4.32
N SER A 55 8.99 -8.35 3.37
CA SER A 55 10.37 -7.87 3.18
C SER A 55 10.38 -6.58 2.35
N THR A 56 9.93 -5.49 2.94
CA THR A 56 9.69 -4.20 2.27
C THR A 56 10.93 -3.59 1.59
N ASN A 57 12.13 -3.92 2.06
CA ASN A 57 13.40 -3.45 1.50
C ASN A 57 13.93 -4.29 0.32
N GLN A 58 13.15 -5.26 -0.16
CA GLN A 58 13.51 -6.20 -1.24
C GLN A 58 12.49 -6.15 -2.37
N LEU A 59 11.76 -5.06 -2.51
CA LEU A 59 10.73 -4.86 -3.53
C LEU A 59 11.15 -3.70 -4.43
N THR A 60 11.26 -3.96 -5.73
CA THR A 60 11.55 -2.91 -6.70
C THR A 60 10.31 -2.09 -6.99
N ARG A 61 10.45 -0.89 -7.58
CA ARG A 61 9.32 -0.07 -8.02
C ARG A 61 8.37 -0.81 -8.95
N ALA A 62 8.90 -1.54 -9.93
CA ALA A 62 8.09 -2.32 -10.87
C ALA A 62 7.28 -3.39 -10.14
N THR A 63 7.94 -4.10 -9.21
CA THR A 63 7.29 -5.09 -8.36
C THR A 63 6.17 -4.47 -7.52
N LEU A 64 6.42 -3.31 -6.90
CA LEU A 64 5.42 -2.60 -6.09
C LEU A 64 4.20 -2.18 -6.91
N MET A 65 4.41 -1.72 -8.14
CA MET A 65 3.33 -1.38 -9.07
C MET A 65 2.47 -2.60 -9.41
N LEU A 66 3.09 -3.74 -9.75
CA LEU A 66 2.39 -5.00 -10.05
C LEU A 66 1.58 -5.50 -8.84
N ILE A 67 2.17 -5.50 -7.65
CA ILE A 67 1.46 -5.90 -6.42
C ILE A 67 0.31 -4.92 -6.14
N SER A 68 0.52 -3.61 -6.30
CA SER A 68 -0.50 -2.59 -6.04
C SER A 68 -1.72 -2.78 -6.94
N ASP A 69 -1.48 -2.97 -8.24
CA ASP A 69 -2.55 -3.28 -9.19
C ASP A 69 -3.25 -4.59 -8.84
N ARG A 70 -2.48 -5.63 -8.51
CA ARG A 70 -3.07 -6.92 -8.16
C ARG A 70 -3.91 -6.86 -6.89
N CYS A 71 -3.43 -6.18 -5.85
CA CYS A 71 -4.15 -5.97 -4.60
C CYS A 71 -5.47 -5.21 -4.86
N TYR A 72 -5.45 -4.23 -5.76
CA TYR A 72 -6.64 -3.53 -6.21
C TYR A 72 -7.62 -4.44 -6.97
N GLN A 73 -7.15 -5.23 -7.93
CA GLN A 73 -7.99 -6.19 -8.67
C GLN A 73 -8.67 -7.20 -7.74
N LEU A 74 -7.92 -7.77 -6.79
CA LEU A 74 -8.45 -8.68 -5.77
C LEU A 74 -9.53 -8.01 -4.90
N THR A 75 -9.33 -6.73 -4.57
CA THR A 75 -10.31 -5.93 -3.83
C THR A 75 -11.59 -5.68 -4.62
N VAL A 76 -11.47 -5.33 -5.90
CA VAL A 76 -12.63 -5.16 -6.80
C VAL A 76 -13.40 -6.47 -6.93
N ALA A 77 -12.70 -7.59 -7.11
CA ALA A 77 -13.32 -8.90 -7.17
C ALA A 77 -14.06 -9.24 -5.86
N LEU A 78 -13.45 -8.99 -4.70
CA LEU A 78 -14.08 -9.19 -3.40
C LEU A 78 -15.37 -8.37 -3.28
N GLN A 79 -15.33 -7.09 -3.65
CA GLN A 79 -16.49 -6.21 -3.62
C GLN A 79 -17.63 -6.74 -4.51
N SER A 80 -17.31 -7.24 -5.71
CA SER A 80 -18.31 -7.82 -6.61
C SER A 80 -18.98 -9.08 -6.07
N MET A 81 -18.30 -9.81 -5.18
CA MET A 81 -18.78 -11.05 -4.57
C MET A 81 -19.31 -10.86 -3.14
N SER A 82 -19.23 -9.64 -2.58
CA SER A 82 -19.50 -9.34 -1.16
C SER A 82 -20.87 -9.83 -0.64
N THR A 83 -21.91 -9.82 -1.49
CA THR A 83 -23.26 -10.29 -1.13
C THR A 83 -23.42 -11.82 -1.18
N ARG A 84 -22.43 -12.55 -1.72
CA ARG A 84 -22.48 -14.00 -1.99
C ARG A 84 -21.48 -14.81 -1.16
N ILE A 85 -20.69 -14.15 -0.31
CA ILE A 85 -19.66 -14.77 0.52
C ILE A 85 -20.01 -14.60 2.00
N SER A 86 -19.46 -15.46 2.86
CA SER A 86 -19.62 -15.31 4.30
C SER A 86 -18.89 -14.07 4.81
N TYR A 87 -19.36 -13.54 5.95
CA TYR A 87 -18.68 -12.44 6.63
C TYR A 87 -17.25 -12.78 7.03
N GLU A 88 -17.01 -14.00 7.52
CA GLU A 88 -15.69 -14.48 7.87
C GLU A 88 -14.73 -14.45 6.67
N ASN A 89 -15.16 -14.90 5.48
CA ASN A 89 -14.34 -14.88 4.28
C ASN A 89 -14.06 -13.44 3.82
N ALA A 90 -15.06 -12.55 3.90
CA ALA A 90 -14.88 -11.14 3.56
C ALA A 90 -13.91 -10.45 4.52
N GLN A 91 -14.00 -10.72 5.82
CA GLN A 91 -13.11 -10.17 6.85
C GLN A 91 -11.68 -10.70 6.67
N MET A 92 -11.52 -11.99 6.40
CA MET A 92 -10.21 -12.61 6.16
C MET A 92 -9.54 -12.03 4.92
N ALA A 93 -10.26 -11.96 3.79
CA ALA A 93 -9.76 -11.35 2.56
C ALA A 93 -9.40 -9.87 2.77
N SER A 94 -10.29 -9.11 3.43
CA SER A 94 -10.06 -7.68 3.70
C SER A 94 -8.83 -7.45 4.58
N THR A 95 -8.62 -8.30 5.59
CA THR A 95 -7.45 -8.24 6.47
C THR A 95 -6.16 -8.42 5.68
N GLN A 96 -6.09 -9.44 4.81
CA GLN A 96 -4.91 -9.69 3.99
C GLN A 96 -4.67 -8.58 2.96
N LEU A 97 -5.73 -8.04 2.36
CA LEU A 97 -5.62 -6.96 1.37
C LEU A 97 -5.17 -5.63 2.01
N ILE A 98 -5.68 -5.30 3.21
CA ILE A 98 -5.20 -4.14 3.98
C ILE A 98 -3.74 -4.32 4.38
N GLN A 99 -3.37 -5.50 4.85
CA GLN A 99 -1.98 -5.80 5.20
C GLN A 99 -1.05 -5.66 4.00
N CYS A 100 -1.47 -6.17 2.83
CA CYS A 100 -0.73 -6.04 1.59
C CYS A 100 -0.57 -4.56 1.21
N ALA A 101 -1.64 -3.78 1.19
CA ALA A 101 -1.60 -2.35 0.90
C ALA A 101 -0.68 -1.59 1.86
N SER A 102 -0.71 -1.92 3.15
CA SER A 102 0.17 -1.31 4.15
C SER A 102 1.64 -1.67 3.94
N ASN A 103 1.96 -2.90 3.55
CA ASN A 103 3.32 -3.31 3.24
C ASN A 103 3.86 -2.57 2.01
N ILE A 104 3.04 -2.45 0.96
CA ILE A 104 3.37 -1.70 -0.27
C ILE A 104 3.65 -0.23 0.07
N LEU A 105 2.79 0.41 0.88
CA LEU A 105 2.97 1.79 1.29
C LEU A 105 4.25 1.99 2.13
N THR A 106 4.59 1.02 2.99
CA THR A 106 5.83 1.05 3.75
C THR A 106 7.05 0.91 2.84
N ALA A 107 7.00 -0.03 1.91
CA ALA A 107 8.09 -0.31 0.97
C ALA A 107 8.37 0.88 0.04
N VAL A 108 7.34 1.49 -0.55
CA VAL A 108 7.55 2.63 -1.46
C VAL A 108 8.12 3.86 -0.74
N ASN A 109 7.79 4.04 0.54
CA ASN A 109 8.29 5.16 1.35
C ASN A 109 9.66 4.89 1.99
N GLY A 110 10.12 3.65 2.05
CA GLY A 110 11.40 3.26 2.68
C GLY A 110 12.59 4.05 2.11
N PRO A 111 12.81 4.03 0.78
CA PRO A 111 13.91 4.77 0.16
C PRO A 111 13.75 6.29 0.27
N LEU A 112 12.52 6.80 0.18
CA LEU A 112 12.24 8.25 0.29
C LEU A 112 12.57 8.83 1.67
N GLN A 113 12.56 7.98 2.69
CA GLN A 113 12.84 8.35 4.08
C GLN A 113 14.22 7.85 4.53
N GLU A 114 15.04 7.37 3.60
CA GLU A 114 16.39 6.86 3.85
C GLU A 114 16.42 5.70 4.87
N ARG A 115 15.28 4.99 5.03
CA ARG A 115 15.16 3.83 5.92
C ARG A 115 15.61 2.54 5.25
N THR A 116 15.61 2.51 3.91
CA THR A 116 16.07 1.40 3.09
C THR A 116 16.93 1.93 1.96
N ILE A 117 17.83 1.10 1.44
CA ILE A 117 18.62 1.43 0.25
C ILE A 117 17.73 1.46 -1.00
N VAL A 118 18.20 2.15 -2.03
CA VAL A 118 17.67 2.01 -3.39
C VAL A 118 18.26 0.73 -3.99
N LEU A 119 17.42 -0.14 -4.54
CA LEU A 119 17.85 -1.37 -5.19
C LEU A 119 18.53 -1.06 -6.54
N ASP A 120 19.53 -1.85 -6.91
CA ASP A 120 20.33 -1.69 -8.13
C ASP A 120 19.43 -1.73 -9.37
N LEU A 121 18.43 -2.61 -9.37
CA LEU A 121 17.49 -2.72 -10.49
C LEU A 121 16.65 -1.45 -10.66
N ASP A 122 16.24 -0.81 -9.56
CA ASP A 122 15.54 0.47 -9.60
C ASP A 122 16.46 1.61 -10.02
N SER A 123 17.71 1.60 -9.55
CA SER A 123 18.72 2.58 -9.96
C SER A 123 18.99 2.46 -11.47
N SER A 124 19.21 1.24 -11.96
CA SER A 124 19.45 0.95 -13.37
C SER A 124 18.24 1.31 -14.25
N ARG A 125 17.02 0.89 -13.87
CA ARG A 125 15.79 1.19 -14.63
C ARG A 125 15.49 2.69 -14.69
N ALA A 126 15.73 3.45 -13.61
CA ALA A 126 15.57 4.91 -13.65
C ALA A 126 16.51 5.58 -14.66
N ASN A 127 17.72 5.04 -14.82
CA ASN A 127 18.78 5.66 -15.62
C ASN A 127 18.93 5.04 -17.02
N THR A 128 18.05 4.10 -17.38
CA THR A 128 17.92 3.58 -18.74
C THR A 128 16.95 4.47 -19.51
N LEU A 129 17.24 4.73 -20.78
CA LEU A 129 16.33 5.47 -21.67
C LEU A 129 14.96 4.77 -21.72
N PRO A 130 13.85 5.52 -21.61
CA PRO A 130 12.51 4.96 -21.78
C PRO A 130 12.41 4.18 -23.10
N THR A 131 11.90 2.96 -23.07
CA THR A 131 11.73 2.12 -24.27
C THR A 131 10.45 2.42 -25.04
N ASP A 132 9.46 2.99 -24.36
CA ASP A 132 8.22 3.47 -24.97
C ASP A 132 8.35 4.97 -25.28
N TYR A 133 7.93 5.36 -26.49
CA TYR A 133 7.75 6.75 -26.91
C TYR A 133 6.57 7.37 -26.14
N ASP A 134 6.73 7.53 -24.84
CA ASP A 134 5.89 8.40 -24.03
C ASP A 134 6.58 9.77 -23.99
N THR A 135 6.04 10.70 -24.77
CA THR A 135 6.58 12.06 -24.92
C THR A 135 6.73 12.79 -23.59
N ASP A 136 5.90 12.45 -22.60
CA ASP A 136 5.95 13.06 -21.27
C ASP A 136 7.14 12.51 -20.47
N LEU A 137 7.42 11.20 -20.57
CA LEU A 137 8.56 10.57 -19.91
C LEU A 137 9.90 10.98 -20.53
N GLU A 138 9.98 11.13 -21.85
CA GLU A 138 11.21 11.62 -22.51
C GLU A 138 11.50 13.09 -22.17
N SER A 139 10.44 13.91 -22.09
CA SER A 139 10.55 15.32 -21.69
C SER A 139 11.08 15.46 -20.27
N ASP A 140 10.53 14.71 -19.31
CA ASP A 140 11.02 14.69 -17.94
C ASP A 140 12.44 14.14 -17.85
N TRP A 141 12.73 13.03 -18.53
CA TRP A 141 14.02 12.35 -18.47
C TRP A 141 15.18 13.19 -19.02
N SER A 142 14.92 13.94 -20.10
CA SER A 142 15.89 14.83 -20.75
C SER A 142 16.11 16.16 -20.02
N ASN A 143 15.23 16.51 -19.06
CA ASN A 143 15.34 17.75 -18.30
C ASN A 143 16.33 17.60 -17.13
N SER A 144 17.62 17.87 -17.37
CA SER A 144 18.64 17.81 -16.31
C SER A 144 18.38 18.74 -15.13
N ASN A 145 17.65 19.86 -15.32
CA ASN A 145 17.29 20.76 -14.22
C ASN A 145 16.27 20.14 -13.25
N LEU A 146 15.48 19.16 -13.70
CA LEU A 146 14.54 18.43 -12.85
C LEU A 146 15.27 17.56 -11.82
N PHE A 147 16.51 17.14 -12.13
CA PHE A 147 17.29 16.20 -11.33
C PHE A 147 18.57 16.81 -10.74
N ALA A 148 18.90 18.07 -11.04
CA ALA A 148 20.01 18.76 -10.43
C ALA A 148 19.72 19.14 -8.97
N ASP A 149 20.76 19.24 -8.14
CA ASP A 149 20.67 19.81 -6.79
C ASP A 149 21.37 21.17 -6.75
N GLY A 150 20.58 22.24 -6.91
CA GLY A 150 21.11 23.60 -7.05
C GLY A 150 21.99 23.74 -8.29
N ASN A 151 23.30 23.84 -8.07
CA ASN A 151 24.30 23.95 -9.15
C ASN A 151 25.05 22.64 -9.43
N ASP A 152 24.69 21.53 -8.77
CA ASP A 152 25.32 20.23 -8.98
C ASP A 152 24.61 19.45 -10.10
N PHE A 153 25.29 19.36 -11.25
CA PHE A 153 24.88 18.62 -12.44
C PHE A 153 25.75 17.35 -12.66
N SER A 154 26.42 16.86 -11.61
CA SER A 154 27.18 15.61 -11.71
C SER A 154 26.27 14.43 -12.02
N SER A 155 26.78 13.46 -12.79
CA SER A 155 26.02 12.25 -13.15
C SER A 155 25.49 11.51 -11.92
N SER A 156 26.29 11.43 -10.84
CA SER A 156 25.87 10.80 -9.58
C SER A 156 24.65 11.48 -8.95
N THR A 157 24.58 12.81 -9.01
CA THR A 157 23.47 13.58 -8.43
C THR A 157 22.22 13.42 -9.29
N ILE A 158 22.36 13.53 -10.62
CA ILE A 158 21.27 13.33 -11.56
C ILE A 158 20.68 11.91 -11.43
N ASP A 159 21.52 10.88 -11.43
CA ASP A 159 21.08 9.47 -11.38
C ASP A 159 20.33 9.15 -10.07
N LYS A 160 20.84 9.67 -8.94
CA LYS A 160 20.18 9.54 -7.64
C LYS A 160 18.84 10.27 -7.62
N ASN A 161 18.81 11.53 -8.05
CA ASN A 161 17.61 12.35 -7.99
C ASN A 161 16.52 11.86 -8.95
N ARG A 162 16.90 11.30 -10.10
CA ARG A 162 15.96 10.65 -11.02
C ARG A 162 15.29 9.43 -10.38
N ASN A 163 16.06 8.60 -9.66
CA ASN A 163 15.48 7.49 -8.92
C ASN A 163 14.49 7.97 -7.84
N ILE A 164 14.86 8.99 -7.06
CA ILE A 164 13.99 9.61 -6.05
C ILE A 164 12.73 10.18 -6.69
N TYR A 165 12.84 10.82 -7.85
CA TYR A 165 11.71 11.37 -8.59
C TYR A 165 10.69 10.28 -8.92
N TYR A 166 11.11 9.20 -9.59
CA TYR A 166 10.20 8.10 -9.92
C TYR A 166 9.66 7.37 -8.68
N GLN A 167 10.45 7.29 -7.61
CA GLN A 167 9.98 6.77 -6.33
C GLN A 167 8.85 7.61 -5.73
N LYS A 168 8.94 8.95 -5.80
CA LYS A 168 7.88 9.87 -5.34
C LYS A 168 6.61 9.74 -6.18
N GLN A 169 6.75 9.64 -7.50
CA GLN A 169 5.60 9.45 -8.39
C GLN A 169 4.85 8.15 -8.06
N LEU A 170 5.58 7.04 -7.93
CA LEU A 170 5.00 5.76 -7.53
C LEU A 170 4.37 5.83 -6.14
N ALA A 171 4.98 6.52 -5.17
CA ALA A 171 4.41 6.67 -3.83
C ALA A 171 3.06 7.38 -3.86
N ASN A 172 2.92 8.43 -4.69
CA ASN A 172 1.65 9.14 -4.88
C ASN A 172 0.58 8.22 -5.49
N GLU A 173 0.93 7.45 -6.53
CA GLU A 173 0.02 6.50 -7.17
C GLU A 173 -0.44 5.40 -6.20
N ILE A 174 0.50 4.77 -5.49
CA ILE A 174 0.22 3.75 -4.47
C ILE A 174 -0.66 4.32 -3.37
N THR A 175 -0.44 5.57 -2.94
CA THR A 175 -1.28 6.21 -1.91
C THR A 175 -2.73 6.34 -2.40
N ASN A 176 -2.91 6.81 -3.64
CA ASN A 176 -4.24 6.91 -4.24
C ASN A 176 -4.92 5.54 -4.41
N GLN A 177 -4.16 4.52 -4.81
CA GLN A 177 -4.68 3.17 -4.98
C GLN A 177 -5.02 2.51 -3.64
N THR A 178 -4.20 2.67 -2.61
CA THR A 178 -4.47 2.24 -1.24
C THR A 178 -5.75 2.87 -0.68
N ASN A 179 -5.98 4.16 -0.93
CA ASN A 179 -7.22 4.83 -0.52
C ASN A 179 -8.46 4.20 -1.20
N LYS A 180 -8.36 3.85 -2.49
CA LYS A 180 -9.42 3.13 -3.21
C LYS A 180 -9.65 1.73 -2.64
N ILE A 181 -8.58 0.99 -2.35
CA ILE A 181 -8.63 -0.34 -1.73
C ILE A 181 -9.37 -0.27 -0.39
N ILE A 182 -8.93 0.60 0.52
CA ILE A 182 -9.56 0.79 1.83
C ILE A 182 -11.05 1.13 1.67
N SER A 183 -11.39 2.00 0.72
CA SER A 183 -12.78 2.40 0.50
C SER A 183 -13.67 1.24 0.04
N LEU A 184 -13.17 0.43 -0.89
CA LEU A 184 -13.89 -0.75 -1.39
C LEU A 184 -14.01 -1.83 -0.31
N LEU A 185 -12.95 -2.11 0.45
CA LEU A 185 -13.00 -3.09 1.54
C LEU A 185 -13.97 -2.66 2.64
N THR A 186 -13.97 -1.36 3.00
CA THR A 186 -14.94 -0.79 3.94
C THR A 186 -16.38 -1.03 3.45
N SER A 187 -16.63 -0.76 2.17
CA SER A 187 -17.94 -0.99 1.55
C SER A 187 -18.32 -2.48 1.57
N SER A 188 -17.37 -3.37 1.26
CA SER A 188 -17.58 -4.83 1.25
C SER A 188 -17.97 -5.35 2.63
N LEU A 189 -17.27 -4.91 3.68
CA LEU A 189 -17.54 -5.31 5.05
C LEU A 189 -18.86 -4.70 5.56
N ASN A 190 -19.14 -3.44 5.22
CA ASN A 190 -20.35 -2.76 5.66
C ASN A 190 -21.64 -3.44 5.15
N ILE A 191 -21.62 -4.04 3.95
CA ILE A 191 -22.75 -4.80 3.40
C ILE A 191 -23.19 -5.94 4.34
N GLN A 192 -22.26 -6.48 5.12
CA GLN A 192 -22.47 -7.66 5.95
C GLN A 192 -22.64 -7.33 7.43
N LEU A 193 -22.47 -6.07 7.83
CA LEU A 193 -22.63 -5.62 9.21
C LEU A 193 -24.08 -5.16 9.47
N ASN A 194 -24.70 -5.74 10.49
CA ASN A 194 -25.98 -5.25 11.00
C ASN A 194 -25.78 -4.09 11.99
N ILE A 195 -26.86 -3.35 12.23
CA ILE A 195 -26.89 -2.29 13.25
C ILE A 195 -26.48 -2.87 14.62
N GLY A 196 -25.51 -2.22 15.26
CA GLY A 196 -24.94 -2.61 16.55
C GLY A 196 -23.71 -3.51 16.44
N GLN A 197 -23.36 -4.01 15.25
CA GLN A 197 -22.17 -4.83 15.03
C GLN A 197 -20.96 -3.97 14.67
N ASN A 198 -19.77 -4.49 14.99
CA ASN A 198 -18.49 -3.95 14.58
C ASN A 198 -17.62 -5.03 13.92
N SER A 199 -16.73 -4.57 13.06
CA SER A 199 -15.65 -5.33 12.46
C SER A 199 -14.35 -4.66 12.86
N THR A 200 -13.41 -5.43 13.39
CA THR A 200 -12.06 -4.95 13.66
C THR A 200 -11.08 -5.74 12.81
N ILE A 201 -10.12 -5.02 12.24
CA ILE A 201 -8.98 -5.57 11.53
C ILE A 201 -7.77 -5.08 12.28
N ASN A 202 -7.06 -6.02 12.89
CA ASN A 202 -5.85 -5.76 13.64
C ASN A 202 -4.71 -6.56 13.03
N THR A 203 -3.72 -5.83 12.55
CA THR A 203 -2.53 -6.39 11.93
C THR A 203 -1.29 -5.70 12.49
N SER A 204 -0.09 -6.21 12.22
CA SER A 204 1.14 -5.60 12.74
C SER A 204 1.41 -4.18 12.22
N GLN A 205 0.76 -3.75 11.13
CA GLN A 205 0.99 -2.46 10.48
C GLN A 205 -0.25 -1.57 10.47
N THR A 206 -1.44 -2.12 10.68
CA THR A 206 -2.70 -1.36 10.58
C THR A 206 -3.75 -1.85 11.57
N PHE A 207 -4.37 -0.90 12.24
CA PHE A 207 -5.60 -1.08 13.00
C PHE A 207 -6.75 -0.37 12.28
N MET A 208 -7.83 -1.08 12.02
CA MET A 208 -9.05 -0.55 11.43
C MET A 208 -10.25 -1.05 12.23
N SER A 209 -11.19 -0.16 12.53
CA SER A 209 -12.45 -0.49 13.19
C SER A 209 -13.60 0.10 12.38
N LEU A 210 -14.53 -0.76 11.98
CA LEU A 210 -15.75 -0.40 11.27
C LEU A 210 -16.94 -0.77 12.15
N ALA A 211 -17.86 0.17 12.37
CA ALA A 211 -19.04 -0.08 13.18
C ALA A 211 -20.28 0.50 12.50
N THR A 212 -21.36 -0.29 12.45
CA THR A 212 -22.66 0.18 11.98
C THR A 212 -23.48 0.53 13.21
N ILE A 213 -23.63 1.82 13.48
CA ILE A 213 -24.33 2.32 14.67
C ILE A 213 -25.63 3.00 14.29
N SER A 214 -26.64 2.84 15.14
CA SER A 214 -27.87 3.61 15.00
C SER A 214 -27.56 5.08 15.23
N ILE A 215 -28.24 5.96 14.49
CA ILE A 215 -28.07 7.41 14.62
C ILE A 215 -28.34 7.90 16.05
N ASN A 216 -29.30 7.26 16.74
CA ASN A 216 -29.67 7.54 18.12
C ASN A 216 -28.57 7.15 19.12
N SER A 217 -27.66 6.26 18.72
CA SER A 217 -26.53 5.78 19.52
C SER A 217 -25.23 6.54 19.26
N LEU A 218 -25.24 7.58 18.40
CA LEU A 218 -24.07 8.44 18.13
C LEU A 218 -23.78 9.41 19.27
N SER A 219 -24.82 9.92 19.94
CA SER A 219 -24.63 10.88 21.05
C SER A 219 -23.82 10.23 22.17
N ASN A 220 -22.74 10.90 22.59
CA ASN A 220 -21.79 10.40 23.61
C ASN A 220 -21.09 9.08 23.24
N LYS A 221 -20.99 8.73 21.95
CA LYS A 221 -20.27 7.54 21.55
C LYS A 221 -18.76 7.76 21.75
N GLN A 222 -18.17 6.90 22.56
CA GLN A 222 -16.72 6.77 22.68
C GLN A 222 -16.24 5.73 21.66
N ILE A 223 -15.32 6.14 20.78
CA ILE A 223 -14.60 5.26 19.87
C ILE A 223 -13.20 5.08 20.45
N GLN A 224 -12.92 3.88 20.94
CA GLN A 224 -11.58 3.54 21.43
C GLN A 224 -10.67 3.23 20.25
N GLN A 225 -9.51 3.90 20.23
CA GLN A 225 -8.39 3.59 19.35
C GLN A 225 -7.34 2.78 20.12
N ILE A 226 -6.30 2.33 19.41
CA ILE A 226 -5.11 1.71 20.01
C ILE A 226 -4.44 2.66 21.03
N ASP A 227 -3.77 2.09 22.04
CA ASP A 227 -2.98 2.80 23.07
C ASP A 227 -3.70 3.90 23.87
N ASN A 228 -4.93 3.61 24.35
CA ASN A 228 -5.74 4.50 25.20
C ASN A 228 -6.19 5.82 24.55
N ALA A 229 -6.00 5.98 23.23
CA ALA A 229 -6.59 7.09 22.51
C ALA A 229 -8.11 6.87 22.37
N GLN A 230 -8.89 7.93 22.59
CA GLN A 230 -10.35 7.89 22.45
C GLN A 230 -10.84 9.08 21.64
N PHE A 231 -11.75 8.81 20.72
CA PHE A 231 -12.51 9.83 20.02
C PHE A 231 -13.93 9.84 20.57
N ASN A 232 -14.36 10.97 21.14
CA ASN A 232 -15.70 11.12 21.69
C ASN A 232 -16.55 11.95 20.74
N ILE A 233 -17.66 11.36 20.32
CA ILE A 233 -18.71 12.07 19.61
C ILE A 233 -19.46 12.94 20.62
N PRO A 234 -19.50 14.27 20.45
CA PRO A 234 -20.12 15.17 21.42
C PRO A 234 -21.63 14.94 21.55
N SER A 235 -22.20 15.29 22.70
CA SER A 235 -23.63 15.04 23.02
C SER A 235 -24.61 15.87 22.20
N ASN A 236 -24.16 17.02 21.66
CA ASN A 236 -24.99 18.06 21.06
C ASN A 236 -24.99 18.04 19.52
N ILE A 237 -24.89 16.85 18.90
CA ILE A 237 -25.01 16.75 17.45
C ILE A 237 -26.46 16.97 17.03
N ASN A 238 -26.68 18.03 16.27
CA ASN A 238 -27.96 18.31 15.64
C ASN A 238 -28.02 17.58 14.29
N ILE A 239 -28.83 16.51 14.20
CA ILE A 239 -28.88 15.62 13.04
C ILE A 239 -30.15 15.91 12.24
N ASN A 240 -30.00 16.47 11.05
CA ASN A 240 -31.10 16.65 10.11
C ASN A 240 -31.08 15.50 9.10
N ILE A 241 -32.03 14.57 9.21
CA ILE A 241 -32.04 13.31 8.45
C ILE A 241 -33.01 13.45 7.28
N THR A 242 -32.49 13.44 6.05
CA THR A 242 -33.27 13.06 4.87
C THR A 242 -33.07 11.57 4.61
N ASN A 243 -34.14 10.83 4.31
CA ASN A 243 -34.15 9.37 4.14
C ASN A 243 -32.95 8.91 3.28
N ASN A 244 -32.04 8.12 3.88
CA ASN A 244 -30.78 7.55 3.35
C ASN A 244 -29.44 8.21 3.75
N SER A 245 -29.35 9.03 4.80
CA SER A 245 -28.05 9.50 5.28
C SER A 245 -27.30 8.46 6.12
N ALA A 246 -26.17 7.97 5.60
CA ALA A 246 -25.17 7.18 6.34
C ALA A 246 -23.95 8.07 6.67
N ILE A 247 -23.46 8.02 7.91
CA ILE A 247 -22.24 8.71 8.34
C ILE A 247 -21.12 7.67 8.42
N SER A 248 -20.07 7.83 7.62
CA SER A 248 -18.83 7.05 7.72
C SER A 248 -17.74 7.94 8.33
N ILE A 249 -17.23 7.54 9.50
CA ILE A 249 -16.09 8.18 10.16
C ILE A 249 -14.88 7.29 9.84
N ARG A 250 -13.89 7.84 9.12
CA ARG A 250 -12.63 7.19 8.77
C ARG A 250 -11.48 7.93 9.41
#